data_AF-A0A2J7RMX9-F1
#
_entry.id   AF-A0A2J7RMX9-F1
#
_cell.length_a   1.000
_cell.length_b   1.000
_cell.length_c   1.000
_cell.angle_alpha   90.00
_cell.angle_beta   90.00
_cell.angle_gamma   90.00
#
_symmetry.space_group_name_H-M   'P 1'
#
loop_
_entity.id
_entity.type
_entity.pdbx_description
1 polymer ?
#
loop_
_entity_poly.entity_id
_entity_poly.type
_entity_poly.pdbx_seq_one_letter_code
_entity_poly.pdbx_strand_id
1 'polypeptide(L)'
;MTGKSVAAYSTQAAEGNTTNAENAIYSPMEVATAVAFMVGIYQLLMYVFRMGIVCTLLSDTLVNGFTTGAAIHVLTSQVKDLLGLKITRYEGPFNIGFAYIEIFNKIEEVNTAALVVSSITIIVLAINNEILKPLVRKRSVIPIPIELMAVIIGTLVSTYINLQDEYGLQPVGDIPTGLPYPTLPAFTIFPKIMMDSFTITMVAYTISMSMALIFAQRHNYEVDSNQELFAQGTSNIVGSFFSCMPITASLSRSLVQETVGGKTQLTSLISCLILLTVMLWIGPFFEPLPRVNIYKYRMGVIPYTHKDTDFHYNHELNAANLTSTFQVICNNH
;
A
#
# COMPACT_ATOMS: atom_id res chain seq x y z
N MET A 1 -6.23 1.17 -6.18
CA MET A 1 -7.11 2.04 -7.01
C MET A 1 -6.30 2.83 -8.02
N THR A 2 -5.30 3.59 -7.59
CA THR A 2 -4.37 4.33 -8.46
C THR A 2 -3.76 3.45 -9.56
N GLY A 3 -3.26 2.26 -9.21
CA GLY A 3 -2.72 1.32 -10.20
C GLY A 3 -3.73 0.73 -11.20
N LYS A 4 -5.04 0.90 -10.98
CA LYS A 4 -6.09 0.55 -11.97
C LYS A 4 -6.31 1.72 -12.93
N SER A 5 -6.50 2.92 -12.40
CA SER A 5 -6.64 4.13 -13.23
C SER A 5 -5.39 4.39 -14.06
N VAL A 6 -4.21 4.21 -13.47
CA VAL A 6 -2.94 4.26 -14.21
C VAL A 6 -2.95 3.22 -15.33
N ALA A 7 -3.27 1.95 -15.04
CA ALA A 7 -3.31 0.92 -16.06
C ALA A 7 -4.30 1.21 -17.19
N ALA A 8 -5.50 1.71 -16.86
CA ALA A 8 -6.57 1.99 -17.80
C ALA A 8 -6.28 3.18 -18.74
N TYR A 9 -5.43 4.13 -18.31
CA TYR A 9 -5.15 5.35 -19.07
C TYR A 9 -3.68 5.50 -19.50
N SER A 10 -2.81 4.55 -19.13
CA SER A 10 -1.40 4.53 -19.51
C SER A 10 -1.11 3.45 -20.57
N THR A 11 -0.09 3.68 -21.39
CA THR A 11 0.36 2.69 -22.38
C THR A 11 0.93 1.45 -21.70
N GLN A 12 0.38 0.26 -22.00
CA GLN A 12 1.08 -0.99 -21.74
C GLN A 12 2.12 -1.15 -22.84
N ALA A 13 3.40 -1.25 -22.48
CA ALA A 13 4.45 -1.72 -23.39
C ALA A 13 4.16 -3.18 -23.74
N ALA A 14 3.33 -3.39 -24.77
CA ALA A 14 3.11 -4.69 -25.36
C ALA A 14 4.27 -4.97 -26.32
N GLU A 15 5.21 -5.80 -25.88
CA GLU A 15 6.05 -6.58 -26.79
C GLU A 15 5.13 -7.53 -27.58
N GLY A 16 4.79 -7.18 -28.82
CA GLY A 16 4.06 -8.07 -29.72
C GLY A 16 3.32 -7.34 -30.84
N ASN A 17 3.85 -7.42 -32.06
CA ASN A 17 3.26 -6.91 -33.30
C ASN A 17 1.77 -7.26 -33.46
N THR A 18 0.91 -6.25 -33.65
CA THR A 18 -0.10 -6.16 -34.75
C THR A 18 -0.92 -4.86 -34.65
N THR A 19 -0.63 -3.92 -35.56
CA THR A 19 -1.56 -3.06 -36.33
C THR A 19 -2.76 -2.34 -35.68
N ASN A 20 -2.81 -2.12 -34.37
CA ASN A 20 -3.76 -1.17 -33.73
C ASN A 20 -3.05 -0.22 -32.74
N ALA A 21 -1.82 0.20 -33.05
CA ALA A 21 -0.98 1.06 -32.21
C ALA A 21 -1.26 2.57 -32.39
N GLU A 22 -2.52 2.99 -32.55
CA GLU A 22 -2.86 4.39 -32.88
C GLU A 22 -3.42 5.25 -31.74
N ASN A 23 -3.44 4.82 -30.47
CA ASN A 23 -3.99 5.67 -29.39
C ASN A 23 -3.22 5.59 -28.04
N ALA A 24 -1.89 5.70 -28.06
CA ALA A 24 -1.07 5.75 -26.84
C ALA A 24 -0.55 7.19 -26.58
N ILE A 25 -1.16 7.93 -25.64
CA ILE A 25 -0.85 9.37 -25.43
C ILE A 25 -0.14 9.65 -24.07
N TYR A 26 -0.26 8.79 -23.04
CA TYR A 26 0.23 9.11 -21.68
C TYR A 26 1.02 7.98 -21.01
N SER A 27 2.11 8.35 -20.32
CA SER A 27 2.94 7.47 -19.50
C SER A 27 2.26 7.13 -18.16
N PRO A 28 2.52 5.94 -17.56
CA PRO A 28 1.97 5.57 -16.25
C PRO A 28 2.23 6.60 -15.14
N MET A 29 3.40 7.24 -15.17
CA MET A 29 3.81 8.26 -14.22
C MET A 29 3.00 9.56 -14.41
N GLU A 30 2.71 9.95 -15.65
CA GLU A 30 1.90 11.13 -15.97
C GLU A 30 0.44 10.95 -15.53
N VAL A 31 -0.12 9.75 -15.71
CA VAL A 31 -1.47 9.44 -15.22
C VAL A 31 -1.51 9.49 -13.69
N ALA A 32 -0.51 8.88 -13.02
CA ALA A 32 -0.50 8.79 -11.57
C ALA A 32 -0.37 10.17 -10.90
N THR A 33 0.43 11.05 -11.48
CA THR A 33 0.63 12.43 -11.01
C THR A 33 -0.59 13.31 -11.26
N ALA A 34 -1.25 13.16 -12.40
CA ALA A 34 -2.52 13.81 -12.69
C ALA A 34 -3.61 13.39 -11.68
N VAL A 35 -3.69 12.11 -11.33
CA VAL A 35 -4.60 11.62 -10.29
C VAL A 35 -4.24 12.20 -8.93
N ALA A 36 -2.94 12.25 -8.56
CA ALA A 36 -2.49 12.86 -7.29
C ALA A 36 -2.92 14.33 -7.18
N PHE A 37 -2.70 15.10 -8.23
CA PHE A 37 -3.09 16.51 -8.27
C PHE A 37 -4.61 16.68 -8.16
N MET A 38 -5.38 15.88 -8.90
CA MET A 38 -6.85 15.94 -8.87
C MET A 38 -7.43 15.53 -7.51
N VAL A 39 -6.85 14.50 -6.88
CA VAL A 39 -7.19 14.10 -5.51
C VAL A 39 -6.92 15.25 -4.53
N GLY A 40 -5.78 15.92 -4.66
CA GLY A 40 -5.45 17.06 -3.82
C GLY A 40 -6.41 18.25 -4.01
N ILE A 41 -6.84 18.53 -5.25
CA ILE A 41 -7.88 19.54 -5.53
C ILE A 41 -9.19 19.17 -4.85
N TYR A 42 -9.65 17.92 -4.98
CA TYR A 42 -10.90 17.50 -4.34
C TYR A 42 -10.83 17.61 -2.81
N GLN A 43 -9.70 17.24 -2.21
CA GLN A 43 -9.49 17.38 -0.77
C GLN A 43 -9.53 18.86 -0.35
N LEU A 44 -8.87 19.77 -1.08
CA LEU A 44 -8.94 21.20 -0.80
C LEU A 44 -10.34 21.78 -1.00
N LEU A 45 -11.09 21.35 -2.03
CA LEU A 45 -12.47 21.75 -2.23
C LEU A 45 -13.34 21.29 -1.05
N MET A 46 -13.22 20.04 -0.64
CA MET A 46 -13.92 19.51 0.52
C MET A 46 -13.55 20.27 1.81
N TYR A 47 -12.29 20.71 1.96
CA TYR A 47 -11.86 21.55 3.07
C TYR A 47 -12.54 22.92 3.08
N VAL A 48 -12.58 23.60 1.92
CA VAL A 48 -13.25 24.91 1.78
C VAL A 48 -14.74 24.82 2.13
N PHE A 49 -15.40 23.75 1.69
CA PHE A 49 -16.81 23.49 2.02
C PHE A 49 -17.03 22.88 3.41
N ARG A 50 -15.98 22.68 4.21
CA ARG A 50 -16.02 22.06 5.54
C ARG A 50 -16.69 20.68 5.55
N MET A 51 -16.49 19.90 4.48
CA MET A 51 -17.08 18.57 4.30
C MET A 51 -16.34 17.45 5.06
N GLY A 52 -15.33 17.76 5.89
CA GLY A 52 -14.58 16.75 6.64
C GLY A 52 -15.47 15.82 7.47
N ILE A 53 -16.51 16.37 8.11
CA ILE A 53 -17.48 15.60 8.91
C ILE A 53 -18.29 14.63 8.03
N VAL A 54 -18.69 15.04 6.83
CA VAL A 54 -19.50 14.20 5.93
C VAL A 54 -18.74 12.95 5.50
N CYS A 55 -17.43 13.10 5.26
CA CYS A 55 -16.58 11.97 4.90
C CYS A 55 -16.28 11.02 6.07
N THR A 56 -16.45 11.46 7.33
CA THR A 56 -16.40 10.60 8.52
C THR A 56 -17.67 9.76 8.74
N LEU A 57 -18.77 10.09 8.07
CA LEU A 57 -20.03 9.35 8.16
C LEU A 57 -20.07 8.10 7.28
N LEU A 58 -19.04 7.87 6.45
CA LEU A 58 -18.89 6.61 5.72
C LEU A 58 -18.73 5.48 6.74
N SER A 59 -19.58 4.47 6.65
CA SER A 59 -19.55 3.37 7.62
C SER A 59 -18.21 2.64 7.56
N ASP A 60 -17.67 2.29 8.72
CA ASP A 60 -16.49 1.43 8.81
C ASP A 60 -16.68 0.14 8.00
N THR A 61 -17.91 -0.37 7.90
CA THR A 61 -18.26 -1.54 7.10
C THR A 61 -17.99 -1.33 5.61
N LEU A 62 -18.33 -0.17 5.04
CA LEU A 62 -18.08 0.14 3.64
C LEU A 62 -16.57 0.19 3.35
N VAL A 63 -15.81 0.87 4.21
CA VAL A 63 -14.36 1.02 4.05
C VAL A 63 -13.66 -0.33 4.19
N ASN A 64 -14.05 -1.12 5.20
CA ASN A 64 -13.50 -2.46 5.42
C ASN A 64 -13.82 -3.40 4.24
N GLY A 65 -15.07 -3.39 3.74
CA GLY A 65 -15.47 -4.18 2.58
C GLY A 65 -14.70 -3.78 1.32
N PHE A 66 -14.60 -2.47 1.06
CA PHE A 66 -13.84 -1.95 -0.08
C PHE A 66 -12.35 -2.30 0.00
N THR A 67 -11.74 -2.13 1.17
CA THR A 67 -10.32 -2.42 1.40
C THR A 67 -10.03 -3.91 1.28
N THR A 68 -10.94 -4.76 1.76
CA THR A 68 -10.85 -6.23 1.59
C THR A 68 -10.94 -6.63 0.12
N GLY A 69 -11.86 -6.05 -0.64
CA GLY A 69 -11.95 -6.28 -2.09
C GLY A 69 -10.69 -5.81 -2.84
N ALA A 70 -10.17 -4.62 -2.48
CA ALA A 70 -8.91 -4.11 -3.02
C ALA A 70 -7.71 -5.01 -2.66
N ALA A 71 -7.69 -5.55 -1.43
CA ALA A 71 -6.68 -6.50 -0.98
C ALA A 71 -6.70 -7.78 -1.82
N ILE A 72 -7.86 -8.41 -2.03
CA ILE A 72 -8.02 -9.58 -2.91
C ILE A 72 -7.52 -9.25 -4.31
N HIS A 73 -7.90 -8.11 -4.87
CA HIS A 73 -7.44 -7.70 -6.19
C HIS A 73 -5.91 -7.51 -6.26
N VAL A 74 -5.29 -6.93 -5.22
CA VAL A 74 -3.83 -6.82 -5.13
C VAL A 74 -3.22 -8.22 -5.04
N LEU A 75 -3.74 -9.11 -4.19
CA LEU A 75 -3.27 -10.49 -4.06
C LEU A 75 -3.30 -11.22 -5.40
N THR A 76 -4.43 -11.20 -6.12
CA THR A 76 -4.55 -11.79 -7.45
C THR A 76 -3.51 -11.24 -8.42
N SER A 77 -3.24 -9.92 -8.37
CA SER A 77 -2.21 -9.32 -9.23
C SER A 77 -0.79 -9.76 -8.91
N GLN A 78 -0.51 -10.24 -7.68
CA GLN A 78 0.81 -10.77 -7.30
C GLN A 78 0.96 -12.26 -7.64
N VAL A 79 -0.12 -13.04 -7.70
CA VAL A 79 -0.05 -14.49 -7.94
C VAL A 79 0.67 -14.81 -9.25
N LYS A 80 0.36 -14.07 -10.32
CA LYS A 80 1.04 -14.23 -11.62
C LYS A 80 2.56 -14.05 -11.52
N ASP A 81 3.00 -13.09 -10.70
CA ASP A 81 4.41 -12.72 -10.59
C ASP A 81 5.15 -13.67 -9.62
N LEU A 82 4.46 -14.23 -8.63
CA LEU A 82 4.98 -15.31 -7.76
C LEU A 82 5.24 -16.60 -8.55
N LEU A 83 4.40 -16.87 -9.55
CA LEU A 83 4.55 -17.99 -10.48
C LEU A 83 5.53 -17.69 -11.63
N GLY A 84 6.02 -16.45 -11.74
CA GLY A 84 6.89 -16.01 -12.84
C GLY A 84 6.19 -16.00 -14.21
N LEU A 85 4.86 -15.95 -14.25
CA LEU A 85 4.08 -16.00 -15.48
C LEU A 85 3.90 -14.61 -16.09
N LYS A 86 4.14 -14.50 -17.40
CA LYS A 86 3.79 -13.32 -18.19
C LYS A 86 2.32 -13.41 -18.62
N ILE A 87 1.44 -12.83 -17.81
CA ILE A 87 -0.02 -12.83 -18.05
C ILE A 87 -0.46 -11.47 -18.57
N THR A 88 -1.22 -11.49 -19.67
CA THR A 88 -1.83 -10.29 -20.25
C THR A 88 -2.88 -9.75 -19.30
N ARG A 89 -2.87 -8.44 -19.07
CA ARG A 89 -3.76 -7.82 -18.08
C ARG A 89 -5.14 -7.63 -18.69
N TYR A 90 -6.14 -8.36 -18.19
CA TYR A 90 -7.53 -8.12 -18.58
C TYR A 90 -8.06 -6.81 -17.97
N GLU A 91 -8.85 -6.08 -18.75
CA GLU A 91 -9.59 -4.88 -18.36
C GLU A 91 -11.10 -5.13 -18.56
N GLY A 92 -11.94 -4.89 -17.55
CA GLY A 92 -13.37 -5.24 -17.59
C GLY A 92 -13.96 -5.77 -16.27
N PRO A 93 -15.28 -6.05 -16.26
CA PRO A 93 -15.94 -6.78 -15.18
C PRO A 93 -15.47 -8.25 -15.16
N PHE A 94 -15.42 -8.87 -13.96
CA PHE A 94 -14.96 -10.25 -13.74
C PHE A 94 -13.48 -10.56 -14.06
N ASN A 95 -12.63 -9.55 -14.21
CA ASN A 95 -11.20 -9.73 -14.49
C ASN A 95 -10.46 -10.67 -13.53
N ILE A 96 -10.85 -10.72 -12.26
CA ILE A 96 -10.25 -11.63 -11.28
C ILE A 96 -10.48 -13.09 -11.72
N GLY A 97 -11.70 -13.44 -12.15
CA GLY A 97 -12.04 -14.78 -12.63
C GLY A 97 -11.26 -15.15 -13.88
N PHE A 98 -11.22 -14.25 -14.88
CA PHE A 98 -10.44 -14.47 -16.09
C PHE A 98 -8.94 -14.60 -15.82
N ALA A 99 -8.40 -13.81 -14.90
CA ALA A 99 -7.01 -13.90 -14.49
C ALA A 99 -6.69 -15.29 -13.90
N TYR A 100 -7.55 -15.83 -13.03
CA TYR A 100 -7.36 -17.19 -12.51
C TYR A 100 -7.48 -18.27 -13.59
N ILE A 101 -8.44 -18.16 -14.51
CA ILE A 101 -8.57 -19.10 -15.63
C ILE A 101 -7.29 -19.11 -16.47
N GLU A 102 -6.72 -17.94 -16.80
CA GLU A 102 -5.46 -17.89 -17.54
C GLU A 102 -4.27 -18.43 -16.74
N ILE A 103 -4.21 -18.17 -15.42
CA ILE A 103 -3.20 -18.77 -14.55
C ILE A 103 -3.25 -20.30 -14.61
N PHE A 104 -4.46 -20.89 -14.55
CA PHE A 104 -4.63 -22.34 -14.63
C PHE A 104 -4.28 -22.88 -16.02
N ASN A 105 -4.60 -22.16 -17.09
CA ASN A 105 -4.26 -22.57 -18.45
C ASN A 105 -2.75 -22.52 -18.74
N LYS A 106 -2.02 -21.60 -18.10
CA LYS A 106 -0.56 -21.44 -18.26
C LYS A 106 0.25 -22.05 -17.11
N ILE A 107 -0.34 -22.97 -16.34
CA ILE A 107 0.34 -23.57 -15.19
C ILE A 107 1.58 -24.38 -15.59
N GLU A 108 1.65 -24.85 -16.84
CA GLU A 108 2.80 -25.58 -17.38
C GLU A 108 3.97 -24.66 -17.75
N GLU A 109 3.73 -23.35 -17.94
CA GLU A 109 4.76 -22.33 -18.27
C GLU A 109 5.37 -21.70 -17.00
N VAL A 110 5.07 -22.25 -15.83
CA VAL A 110 5.54 -21.71 -14.53
C VAL A 110 7.06 -21.78 -14.44
N ASN A 111 7.68 -20.65 -14.09
CA ASN A 111 9.11 -20.61 -13.83
C ASN A 111 9.38 -21.23 -12.44
N THR A 112 9.97 -22.41 -12.43
CA THR A 112 10.28 -23.16 -11.21
C THR A 112 11.23 -22.40 -10.28
N ALA A 113 12.17 -21.63 -10.81
CA ALA A 113 13.08 -20.81 -10.01
C ALA A 113 12.33 -19.67 -9.31
N ALA A 114 11.40 -19.00 -10.01
CA ALA A 114 10.55 -17.97 -9.41
C ALA A 114 9.69 -18.53 -8.27
N LEU A 115 9.14 -19.74 -8.46
CA LEU A 115 8.34 -20.42 -7.45
C LEU A 115 9.17 -20.81 -6.22
N VAL A 116 10.38 -21.33 -6.40
CA VAL A 116 11.28 -21.68 -5.28
C VAL A 116 11.71 -20.43 -4.50
N VAL A 117 12.18 -19.39 -5.20
CA VAL A 117 12.62 -18.13 -4.57
C VAL A 117 11.47 -17.46 -3.82
N SER A 118 10.28 -17.39 -4.42
CA SER A 118 9.10 -16.83 -3.76
C SER A 118 8.68 -17.64 -2.54
N SER A 119 8.68 -18.97 -2.64
CA SER A 119 8.35 -19.87 -1.53
C SER A 119 9.32 -19.71 -0.36
N ILE A 120 10.63 -19.71 -0.62
CA ILE A 120 11.67 -19.47 0.39
C ILE A 120 11.46 -18.11 1.05
N THR A 121 11.24 -17.06 0.26
CA THR A 121 11.02 -15.70 0.78
C THR A 121 9.78 -15.61 1.66
N ILE A 122 8.67 -16.26 1.26
CA ILE A 122 7.44 -16.32 2.05
C ILE A 122 7.67 -17.03 3.38
N ILE A 123 8.36 -18.19 3.36
CA ILE A 123 8.67 -18.99 4.54
C ILE A 123 9.58 -18.23 5.50
N VAL A 124 10.68 -17.65 5.01
CA VAL A 124 11.61 -16.84 5.82
C VAL A 124 10.86 -15.68 6.48
N LEU A 125 10.02 -14.97 5.72
CA LEU A 125 9.23 -13.86 6.28
C LEU A 125 8.13 -14.33 7.25
N ALA A 126 7.55 -15.52 7.04
CA ALA A 126 6.57 -16.10 7.96
C ALA A 126 7.21 -16.50 9.29
N ILE A 127 8.30 -17.27 9.25
CA ILE A 127 9.12 -17.63 10.42
C ILE A 127 9.55 -16.38 11.18
N ASN A 128 10.00 -15.37 10.46
CA ASN A 128 10.42 -14.13 11.07
C ASN A 128 9.28 -13.39 11.77
N ASN A 129 8.08 -13.35 11.18
CA ASN A 129 6.94 -12.67 11.76
C ASN A 129 6.35 -13.44 12.96
N GLU A 130 6.32 -14.77 12.89
CA GLU A 130 5.65 -15.64 13.86
C GLU A 130 6.57 -16.09 15.00
N ILE A 131 7.88 -16.23 14.75
CA ILE A 131 8.85 -16.72 15.73
C ILE A 131 9.80 -15.59 16.17
N LEU A 132 10.44 -14.91 15.22
CA LEU A 132 11.52 -13.98 15.53
C LEU A 132 10.99 -12.70 16.20
N LYS A 133 9.93 -12.09 15.67
CA LYS A 133 9.31 -10.88 16.26
C LYS A 133 8.85 -11.08 17.70
N PRO A 134 8.07 -12.12 18.07
CA PRO A 134 7.66 -12.29 19.45
C PRO A 134 8.82 -12.65 20.38
N LEU A 135 9.84 -13.36 19.90
CA LEU A 135 11.03 -13.68 20.69
C LEU A 135 11.89 -12.44 20.97
N VAL A 136 12.11 -11.62 19.93
CA VAL A 136 12.90 -10.38 20.04
C VAL A 136 12.17 -9.33 20.86
N ARG A 137 10.83 -9.24 20.75
CA ARG A 137 10.01 -8.34 21.58
C ARG A 137 10.15 -8.63 23.08
N LYS A 138 10.46 -9.88 23.48
CA LYS A 138 10.74 -10.22 24.88
C LYS A 138 12.09 -9.71 25.37
N ARG A 139 13.04 -9.41 24.47
CA ARG A 139 14.43 -9.05 24.82
C ARG A 139 14.81 -7.62 24.44
N SER A 140 14.10 -6.99 23.49
CA SER A 140 14.42 -5.64 23.01
C SER A 140 13.16 -4.88 22.57
N VAL A 141 13.14 -3.58 22.86
CA VAL A 141 12.06 -2.65 22.50
C VAL A 141 12.13 -2.25 21.02
N ILE A 142 13.28 -2.43 20.37
CA ILE A 142 13.51 -2.01 18.98
C ILE A 142 13.07 -3.13 18.03
N PRO A 143 12.09 -2.89 17.13
CA PRO A 143 11.73 -3.84 16.09
C PRO A 143 12.88 -3.95 15.07
N ILE A 144 13.30 -5.18 14.78
CA ILE A 144 14.35 -5.42 13.77
C ILE A 144 13.78 -5.07 12.38
N PRO A 145 14.49 -4.28 11.55
CA PRO A 145 14.06 -3.93 10.20
C PRO A 145 14.26 -5.13 9.25
N ILE A 146 13.49 -6.20 9.45
CA ILE A 146 13.65 -7.45 8.69
C ILE A 146 13.32 -7.23 7.21
N GLU A 147 12.48 -6.26 6.91
CA GLU A 147 12.18 -5.88 5.54
C GLU A 147 13.42 -5.46 4.77
N LEU A 148 14.25 -4.61 5.39
CA LEU A 148 15.53 -4.18 4.83
C LEU A 148 16.52 -5.34 4.71
N MET A 149 16.59 -6.21 5.73
CA MET A 149 17.47 -7.39 5.69
C MET A 149 17.12 -8.34 4.56
N ALA A 150 15.83 -8.61 4.33
CA ALA A 150 15.40 -9.49 3.25
C ALA A 150 15.63 -8.87 1.86
N VAL A 151 15.53 -7.55 1.71
CA VAL A 151 15.96 -6.87 0.47
C VAL A 151 17.46 -7.03 0.26
N ILE A 152 18.30 -6.79 1.28
CA ILE A 152 19.77 -6.95 1.18
C ILE A 152 20.15 -8.39 0.83
N ILE A 153 19.61 -9.38 1.54
CA ILE A 153 19.87 -10.80 1.28
C ILE A 153 19.39 -11.17 -0.13
N GLY A 154 18.20 -10.70 -0.52
CA GLY A 154 17.64 -10.93 -1.86
C GLY A 154 18.51 -10.37 -2.98
N THR A 155 19.04 -9.16 -2.80
CA THR A 155 20.00 -8.55 -3.73
C THR A 155 21.29 -9.37 -3.79
N LEU A 156 21.88 -9.72 -2.65
CA LEU A 156 23.12 -10.51 -2.60
C LEU A 156 22.96 -11.87 -3.29
N VAL A 157 21.90 -12.61 -2.96
CA VAL A 157 21.61 -13.91 -3.58
C VAL A 157 21.40 -13.76 -5.08
N SER A 158 20.71 -12.70 -5.53
CA SER A 158 20.50 -12.43 -6.96
C SER A 158 21.80 -12.17 -7.70
N THR A 159 22.72 -11.38 -7.12
CA THR A 159 24.02 -11.10 -7.71
C THR A 159 24.95 -12.32 -7.70
N TYR A 160 24.95 -13.13 -6.63
CA TYR A 160 25.84 -14.30 -6.56
C TYR A 160 25.38 -15.47 -7.43
N ILE A 161 24.06 -15.64 -7.61
CA ILE A 161 23.47 -16.74 -8.38
C ILE A 161 23.17 -16.30 -9.83
N ASN A 162 23.33 -15.02 -10.20
CA ASN A 162 22.96 -14.48 -11.51
C ASN A 162 21.55 -14.92 -11.96
N LEU A 163 20.57 -14.71 -11.07
CA LEU A 163 19.19 -15.17 -11.25
C LEU A 163 18.53 -14.67 -12.56
N GLN A 164 19.00 -13.55 -13.08
CA GLN A 164 18.54 -13.00 -14.35
C GLN A 164 19.00 -13.83 -15.55
N ASP A 165 20.30 -14.10 -15.66
CA ASP A 165 20.89 -14.74 -16.84
C ASP A 165 20.64 -16.24 -16.86
N GLU A 166 20.64 -16.88 -15.69
CA GLU A 166 20.49 -18.33 -15.58
C GLU A 166 19.02 -18.78 -15.48
N TYR A 167 18.15 -17.96 -14.90
CA TYR A 167 16.76 -18.34 -14.60
C TYR A 167 15.70 -17.38 -15.19
N GLY A 168 16.11 -16.37 -15.96
CA GLY A 168 15.19 -15.45 -16.64
C GLY A 168 14.36 -14.58 -15.70
N LEU A 169 14.78 -14.41 -14.45
CA LEU A 169 14.07 -13.59 -13.47
C LEU A 169 14.28 -12.11 -13.78
N GLN A 170 13.18 -11.37 -13.99
CA GLN A 170 13.27 -9.94 -14.26
C GLN A 170 13.74 -9.18 -13.01
N PRO A 171 14.85 -8.42 -13.10
CA PRO A 171 15.26 -7.51 -12.03
C PRO A 171 14.32 -6.30 -11.98
N VAL A 172 14.44 -5.50 -10.92
CA VAL A 172 13.79 -4.18 -10.83
C VAL A 172 14.22 -3.31 -12.02
N GLY A 173 15.51 -3.36 -12.37
CA GLY A 173 16.11 -2.57 -13.44
C GLY A 173 16.63 -1.22 -12.93
N ASP A 174 17.01 -0.37 -13.87
CA ASP A 174 17.62 0.93 -13.55
C ASP A 174 16.67 1.82 -12.74
N ILE A 175 17.17 2.32 -11.62
CA ILE A 175 16.44 3.21 -10.72
C ILE A 175 17.05 4.59 -10.88
N PRO A 176 16.35 5.56 -11.49
CA PRO A 176 16.90 6.89 -11.71
C PRO A 176 17.29 7.50 -10.36
N THR A 177 18.55 7.88 -10.24
CA THR A 177 19.07 8.56 -9.05
C THR A 177 18.89 10.06 -9.17
N GLY A 178 18.66 10.71 -8.04
CA GLY A 178 18.42 12.15 -8.00
C GLY A 178 16.99 12.52 -7.63
N LEU A 179 16.79 13.81 -7.38
CA LEU A 179 15.45 14.36 -7.16
C LEU A 179 14.76 14.54 -8.52
N PRO A 180 13.51 14.08 -8.71
CA PRO A 180 12.77 14.38 -9.92
C PRO A 180 12.60 15.90 -10.07
N TYR A 181 12.78 16.42 -11.28
CA TYR A 181 12.49 17.82 -11.57
C TYR A 181 10.98 18.09 -11.40
N PRO A 182 10.60 19.26 -10.85
CA PRO A 182 9.20 19.65 -10.77
C PRO A 182 8.56 19.64 -12.17
N THR A 183 7.55 18.80 -12.37
CA THR A 183 6.83 18.65 -13.64
C THR A 183 5.35 18.97 -13.41
N LEU A 184 4.73 19.63 -14.39
CA LEU A 184 3.30 19.93 -14.33
C LEU A 184 2.48 18.69 -14.69
N PRO A 185 1.46 18.32 -13.91
CA PRO A 185 0.55 17.23 -14.28
C PRO A 185 -0.16 17.55 -15.59
N ALA A 186 -0.34 16.54 -16.45
CA ALA A 186 -0.97 16.72 -17.76
C ALA A 186 -2.47 17.06 -17.62
N PHE A 187 -2.83 18.33 -17.72
CA PHE A 187 -4.22 18.80 -17.59
C PHE A 187 -5.19 18.19 -18.59
N THR A 188 -4.70 17.74 -19.75
CA THR A 188 -5.49 17.14 -20.82
C THR A 188 -6.17 15.83 -20.42
N ILE A 189 -5.64 15.11 -19.42
CA ILE A 189 -6.22 13.84 -18.97
C ILE A 189 -7.33 14.02 -17.92
N PHE A 190 -7.46 15.20 -17.31
CA PHE A 190 -8.33 15.43 -16.15
C PHE A 190 -9.80 15.02 -16.38
N PRO A 191 -10.42 15.33 -17.53
CA PRO A 191 -11.81 14.90 -17.78
C PRO A 191 -11.97 13.39 -17.78
N LYS A 192 -10.94 12.63 -18.18
CA LYS A 192 -10.97 11.17 -18.25
C LYS A 192 -10.85 10.52 -16.86
N ILE A 193 -10.02 11.10 -15.98
CA ILE A 193 -9.74 10.56 -14.65
C ILE A 193 -10.60 11.17 -13.53
N MET A 194 -11.57 12.02 -13.87
CA MET A 194 -12.33 12.81 -12.92
C MET A 194 -13.07 11.95 -11.88
N MET A 195 -13.86 10.98 -12.36
CA MET A 195 -14.66 10.10 -11.50
C MET A 195 -13.79 9.12 -10.68
N ASP A 196 -12.74 8.61 -11.30
CA ASP A 196 -11.76 7.74 -10.64
C ASP A 196 -11.06 8.47 -9.49
N SER A 197 -10.62 9.71 -9.73
CA SER A 197 -9.94 10.55 -8.75
C SER A 197 -10.86 10.95 -7.60
N PHE A 198 -12.14 11.20 -7.86
CA PHE A 198 -13.13 11.46 -6.80
C PHE A 198 -13.28 10.24 -5.88
N THR A 199 -13.42 9.05 -6.46
CA THR A 199 -13.55 7.80 -5.68
C THR A 199 -12.28 7.54 -4.85
N ILE A 200 -11.10 7.74 -5.45
CA ILE A 200 -9.81 7.62 -4.75
C ILE A 200 -9.74 8.62 -3.59
N THR A 201 -10.22 9.84 -3.79
CA THR A 201 -10.23 10.88 -2.75
C THR A 201 -11.04 10.45 -1.53
N MET A 202 -12.26 9.97 -1.73
CA MET A 202 -13.12 9.52 -0.63
C MET A 202 -12.45 8.39 0.15
N VAL A 203 -11.96 7.35 -0.53
CA VAL A 203 -11.32 6.21 0.12
C VAL A 203 -10.03 6.60 0.85
N ALA A 204 -9.16 7.39 0.21
CA ALA A 204 -7.89 7.81 0.79
C ALA A 204 -8.09 8.68 2.04
N TYR A 205 -9.07 9.58 2.01
CA TYR A 205 -9.39 10.40 3.17
C TYR A 205 -10.01 9.58 4.30
N THR A 206 -10.97 8.69 3.99
CA THR A 206 -11.61 7.87 5.02
C THR A 206 -10.61 6.94 5.70
N ILE A 207 -9.70 6.28 4.97
CA ILE A 207 -8.64 5.45 5.58
C ILE A 207 -7.74 6.30 6.49
N SER A 208 -7.35 7.50 6.04
CA SER A 208 -6.53 8.42 6.83
C SER A 208 -7.23 8.83 8.12
N MET A 209 -8.50 9.23 8.03
CA MET A 209 -9.28 9.71 9.16
C MET A 209 -9.65 8.57 10.13
N SER A 210 -10.01 7.39 9.64
CA SER A 210 -10.22 6.20 10.49
C SER A 210 -8.95 5.89 11.30
N MET A 211 -7.77 6.02 10.70
CA MET A 211 -6.52 5.80 11.42
C MET A 211 -6.23 6.90 12.45
N ALA A 212 -6.48 8.16 12.11
CA ALA A 212 -6.37 9.27 13.04
C ALA A 212 -7.29 9.07 14.27
N LEU A 213 -8.54 8.65 14.06
CA LEU A 213 -9.49 8.35 15.13
C LEU A 213 -9.04 7.19 16.04
N ILE A 214 -8.44 6.13 15.48
CA ILE A 214 -7.90 5.01 16.27
C ILE A 214 -6.85 5.51 17.26
N PHE A 215 -5.91 6.35 16.81
CA PHE A 215 -4.89 6.91 17.71
C PHE A 215 -5.44 7.97 18.67
N ALA A 216 -6.40 8.78 18.22
CA ALA A 216 -7.09 9.76 19.05
C ALA A 216 -7.74 9.09 20.26
N GLN A 217 -8.43 7.97 20.03
CA GLN A 217 -9.03 7.15 21.09
C GLN A 217 -7.97 6.52 22.00
N ARG A 218 -6.88 5.98 21.45
CA ARG A 218 -5.81 5.36 22.23
C ARG A 218 -5.05 6.33 23.15
N HIS A 219 -4.81 7.54 22.67
CA HIS A 219 -4.01 8.54 23.37
C HIS A 219 -4.82 9.68 23.98
N ASN A 220 -6.15 9.61 23.90
CA ASN A 220 -7.09 10.61 24.43
C ASN A 220 -6.79 12.05 23.97
N TYR A 221 -6.69 12.25 22.65
CA TYR A 221 -6.63 13.57 22.04
C TYR A 221 -7.73 13.73 21.00
N GLU A 222 -8.05 14.98 20.62
CA GLU A 222 -9.05 15.28 19.60
C GLU A 222 -8.41 15.46 18.21
N VAL A 223 -9.12 15.05 17.16
CA VAL A 223 -8.68 15.20 15.76
C VAL A 223 -9.61 16.15 15.03
N ASP A 224 -9.05 17.19 14.42
CA ASP A 224 -9.77 18.07 13.51
C ASP A 224 -9.78 17.47 12.08
N SER A 225 -10.96 17.00 11.66
CA SER A 225 -11.16 16.38 10.34
C SER A 225 -10.90 17.36 9.18
N ASN A 226 -11.21 18.65 9.33
CA ASN A 226 -10.95 19.63 8.27
C ASN A 226 -9.45 19.93 8.16
N GLN A 227 -8.74 19.96 9.28
CA GLN A 227 -7.28 20.14 9.27
C GLN A 227 -6.57 18.97 8.58
N GLU A 228 -7.00 17.73 8.84
CA GLU A 228 -6.47 16.53 8.15
C GLU A 228 -6.71 16.60 6.64
N LEU A 229 -7.88 17.08 6.23
CA LEU A 229 -8.25 17.23 4.83
C LEU A 229 -7.39 18.28 4.11
N PHE A 230 -7.11 19.41 4.78
CA PHE A 230 -6.18 20.42 4.30
C PHE A 230 -4.76 19.88 4.19
N ALA A 231 -4.27 19.18 5.22
CA ALA A 231 -2.93 18.60 5.24
C ALA A 231 -2.72 17.56 4.13
N GLN A 232 -3.70 16.66 3.94
CA GLN A 232 -3.63 15.64 2.89
C GLN A 232 -3.74 16.26 1.48
N GLY A 233 -4.65 17.23 1.30
CA GLY A 233 -4.85 17.91 0.02
C GLY A 233 -3.63 18.69 -0.45
N THR A 234 -3.04 19.48 0.45
CA THR A 234 -1.80 20.23 0.17
C THR A 234 -0.64 19.29 -0.12
N SER A 235 -0.48 18.20 0.64
CA SER A 235 0.57 17.21 0.41
C SER A 235 0.45 16.51 -0.94
N ASN A 236 -0.77 16.18 -1.38
CA ASN A 236 -1.02 15.57 -2.69
C ASN A 236 -0.73 16.54 -3.85
N ILE A 237 -1.11 17.82 -3.72
CA ILE A 237 -0.79 18.85 -4.73
C ILE A 237 0.71 19.03 -4.84
N VAL A 238 1.40 19.27 -3.72
CA VAL A 238 2.86 19.46 -3.72
C VAL A 238 3.57 18.22 -4.25
N GLY A 239 3.18 17.03 -3.79
CA GLY A 239 3.78 15.77 -4.23
C GLY A 239 3.57 15.49 -5.72
N SER A 240 2.45 15.90 -6.31
CA SER A 240 2.19 15.68 -7.75
C SER A 240 3.23 16.35 -8.66
N PHE A 241 3.80 17.49 -8.26
CA PHE A 241 4.87 18.15 -9.01
C PHE A 241 6.18 17.34 -9.01
N PHE A 242 6.42 16.56 -7.96
CA PHE A 242 7.60 15.70 -7.81
C PHE A 242 7.34 14.26 -8.23
N SER A 243 6.36 14.07 -9.12
CA SER A 243 5.98 12.78 -9.65
C SER A 243 5.45 11.74 -8.65
N CYS A 244 4.84 12.20 -7.55
CA CYS A 244 4.24 11.29 -6.56
C CYS A 244 2.86 10.78 -6.98
N MET A 245 2.54 9.58 -6.50
CA MET A 245 1.18 9.03 -6.51
C MET A 245 0.36 9.61 -5.35
N PRO A 246 -0.98 9.53 -5.40
CA PRO A 246 -1.82 9.94 -4.27
C PRO A 246 -1.40 9.28 -2.95
N ILE A 247 -1.26 10.07 -1.90
CA ILE A 247 -0.82 9.62 -0.58
C ILE A 247 -2.01 9.30 0.34
N THR A 248 -1.78 8.37 1.27
CA THR A 248 -2.70 7.99 2.34
C THR A 248 -1.91 7.63 3.60
N ALA A 249 -2.58 7.63 4.76
CA ALA A 249 -1.99 7.15 5.99
C ALA A 249 -1.56 5.67 5.89
N SER A 250 -0.51 5.32 6.62
CA SER A 250 0.03 3.96 6.68
C SER A 250 -0.07 3.43 8.10
N LEU A 251 -0.99 2.48 8.31
CA LEU A 251 -1.22 1.82 9.60
C LEU A 251 0.06 1.16 10.12
N SER A 252 0.72 0.34 9.28
CA SER A 252 1.93 -0.39 9.65
C SER A 252 3.06 0.53 10.12
N ARG A 253 3.34 1.63 9.39
CA ARG A 253 4.40 2.58 9.77
C ARG A 253 4.07 3.33 11.06
N SER A 254 2.82 3.76 11.20
CA SER A 254 2.39 4.53 12.37
C SER A 254 2.38 3.67 13.65
N LEU A 255 1.97 2.40 13.54
CA LEU A 255 2.03 1.45 14.66
C LEU A 255 3.48 1.17 15.06
N VAL A 256 4.40 0.96 14.10
CA VAL A 256 5.82 0.78 14.41
C VAL A 256 6.34 1.99 15.18
N GLN A 257 6.04 3.21 14.71
CA GLN A 257 6.42 4.45 15.38
C GLN A 257 5.83 4.56 16.80
N GLU A 258 4.56 4.20 17.01
CA GLU A 258 3.93 4.17 18.33
C GLU A 258 4.62 3.15 19.25
N THR A 259 4.89 1.93 18.77
CA THR A 259 5.48 0.84 19.58
C THR A 259 6.89 1.14 20.07
N VAL A 260 7.67 1.94 19.33
CA VAL A 260 9.00 2.40 19.76
C VAL A 260 8.95 3.66 20.63
N GLY A 261 7.74 4.15 20.96
CA GLY A 261 7.53 5.31 21.82
C GLY A 261 7.63 6.66 21.11
N GLY A 262 7.43 6.71 19.79
CA GLY A 262 7.41 7.96 19.02
C GLY A 262 6.20 8.83 19.38
N LYS A 263 6.46 10.02 19.95
CA LYS A 263 5.42 10.94 20.43
C LYS A 263 5.23 12.20 19.57
N THR A 264 6.14 12.47 18.63
CA THR A 264 6.14 13.72 17.86
C THR A 264 6.30 13.45 16.36
N GLN A 265 5.89 14.42 15.54
CA GLN A 265 6.07 14.36 14.08
C GLN A 265 7.53 14.50 13.63
N LEU A 266 8.45 14.81 14.56
CA LEU A 266 9.88 14.86 14.27
C LEU A 266 10.40 13.49 13.79
N THR A 267 9.81 12.38 14.27
CA THR A 267 10.14 11.03 13.79
C THR A 267 9.87 10.88 12.29
N SER A 268 8.77 11.44 11.79
CA SER A 268 8.41 11.44 10.37
C SER A 268 9.42 12.27 9.56
N LEU A 269 9.86 13.42 10.08
CA LEU A 269 10.85 14.27 9.41
C LEU A 269 12.22 13.58 9.28
N ILE A 270 12.69 12.92 10.35
CA ILE A 270 13.92 12.13 10.32
C ILE A 270 13.79 10.99 9.31
N SER A 271 12.64 10.31 9.28
CA SER A 271 12.36 9.24 8.32
C SER A 271 12.42 9.76 6.87
N CYS A 272 11.88 10.94 6.59
CA CYS A 272 11.97 11.58 5.27
C CYS A 272 13.41 11.91 4.87
N LEU A 273 14.24 12.40 5.80
CA LEU A 273 15.67 12.68 5.53
C LEU A 273 16.46 11.41 5.21
N ILE A 274 16.20 10.32 5.94
CA ILE A 274 16.81 9.02 5.67
C ILE A 274 16.38 8.53 4.28
N LEU A 275 15.08 8.58 3.96
CA LEU A 275 14.57 8.19 2.65
C LEU A 275 15.18 9.01 1.51
N LEU A 276 15.32 10.32 1.69
CA LEU A 276 15.96 11.21 0.73
C LEU A 276 17.42 10.80 0.49
N THR A 277 18.16 10.45 1.56
CA THR A 277 19.55 10.00 1.46
C THR A 277 19.65 8.66 0.71
N VAL A 278 18.76 7.71 1.01
CA VAL A 278 18.68 6.41 0.33
C VAL A 278 18.38 6.59 -1.15
N MET A 279 17.42 7.46 -1.51
CA MET A 279 17.07 7.72 -2.91
C MET A 279 18.21 8.37 -3.71
N LEU A 280 19.00 9.24 -3.09
CA LEU A 280 20.09 9.93 -3.78
C LEU A 280 21.31 9.02 -4.02
N TRP A 281 21.66 8.15 -3.06
CA TRP A 281 22.94 7.42 -3.09
C TRP A 281 22.82 5.90 -3.20
N ILE A 282 21.75 5.30 -2.68
CA ILE A 282 21.62 3.84 -2.56
C ILE A 282 20.79 3.24 -3.71
N GLY A 283 20.08 4.06 -4.49
CA GLY A 283 19.25 3.64 -5.63
C GLY A 283 19.88 2.54 -6.52
N PRO A 284 21.12 2.69 -7.02
CA PRO A 284 21.73 1.71 -7.92
C PRO A 284 21.98 0.34 -7.28
N PHE A 285 22.11 0.27 -5.95
CA PHE A 285 22.31 -1.01 -5.26
C PHE A 285 21.05 -1.90 -5.26
N PHE A 286 19.89 -1.35 -5.62
CA PHE A 286 18.64 -2.12 -5.71
C PHE A 286 18.33 -2.59 -7.14
N GLU A 287 19.14 -2.24 -8.14
CA GLU A 287 18.96 -2.68 -9.53
C GLU A 287 18.90 -4.22 -9.69
N PRO A 288 19.80 -5.03 -9.07
CA PRO A 288 19.79 -6.48 -9.26
C PRO A 288 18.72 -7.20 -8.43
N LEU A 289 17.87 -6.47 -7.70
CA LEU A 289 16.83 -7.05 -6.86
C LEU A 289 15.81 -7.77 -7.77
N PRO A 290 15.53 -9.07 -7.55
CA PRO A 290 14.51 -9.75 -8.32
C PRO A 290 13.14 -9.24 -7.88
N ARG A 291 12.27 -8.95 -8.84
CA ARG A 291 10.93 -8.39 -8.54
C ARG A 291 10.13 -9.30 -7.58
N VAL A 292 10.43 -10.61 -7.58
CA VAL A 292 9.93 -11.64 -6.66
C VAL A 292 9.96 -11.25 -5.18
N ASN A 293 11.01 -10.56 -4.75
CA ASN A 293 11.15 -10.18 -3.35
C ASN A 293 10.21 -9.03 -2.94
N ILE A 294 9.83 -8.15 -3.87
CA ILE A 294 8.99 -6.97 -3.59
C ILE A 294 7.54 -7.39 -3.21
N TYR A 295 7.12 -8.61 -3.53
CA TYR A 295 5.71 -8.99 -3.54
C TYR A 295 5.09 -9.22 -2.16
N LYS A 296 5.84 -9.75 -1.16
CA LYS A 296 5.32 -9.84 0.22
C LYS A 296 5.13 -8.46 0.83
N TYR A 297 5.99 -7.50 0.48
CA TYR A 297 5.89 -6.12 0.97
C TYR A 297 4.65 -5.41 0.46
N ARG A 298 4.23 -5.69 -0.79
CA ARG A 298 2.99 -5.13 -1.33
C ARG A 298 1.73 -5.75 -0.72
N MET A 299 1.82 -6.96 -0.17
CA MET A 299 0.75 -7.57 0.64
C MET A 299 0.71 -7.06 2.09
N GLY A 300 1.83 -6.65 2.67
CA GLY A 300 1.89 -6.10 4.04
C GLY A 300 1.25 -4.71 4.22
N VAL A 301 0.90 -4.06 3.10
CA VAL A 301 0.13 -2.80 3.05
C VAL A 301 -1.39 -3.04 3.11
N ILE A 302 -1.82 -4.30 3.02
CA ILE A 302 -3.20 -4.66 3.35
C ILE A 302 -3.34 -4.39 4.86
N PRO A 303 -4.21 -3.47 5.31
CA PRO A 303 -4.43 -3.31 6.72
C PRO A 303 -4.84 -4.68 7.24
N TYR A 304 -4.02 -5.23 8.13
CA TYR A 304 -4.42 -6.36 8.94
C TYR A 304 -5.79 -5.98 9.49
N THR A 305 -6.82 -6.67 9.01
CA THR A 305 -8.13 -6.66 9.64
C THR A 305 -7.92 -7.30 11.00
N HIS A 306 -7.42 -6.51 11.95
CA HIS A 306 -7.26 -6.84 13.35
C HIS A 306 -8.62 -6.87 14.05
N LYS A 307 -9.65 -7.35 13.34
CA LYS A 307 -11.00 -7.52 13.89
C LYS A 307 -11.20 -8.91 14.49
N ASP A 308 -10.34 -9.89 14.23
CA ASP A 308 -10.49 -11.21 14.89
C ASP A 308 -9.98 -11.21 16.35
N THR A 309 -9.05 -10.32 16.70
CA THR A 309 -8.57 -10.17 18.09
C THR A 309 -9.39 -9.16 18.90
N ASP A 310 -9.95 -8.12 18.26
CA ASP A 310 -10.83 -7.16 18.95
C ASP A 310 -12.28 -7.65 19.11
N PHE A 311 -12.73 -8.64 18.31
CA PHE A 311 -14.03 -9.27 18.55
C PHE A 311 -14.05 -10.08 19.85
N HIS A 312 -12.94 -10.75 20.19
CA HIS A 312 -12.81 -11.42 21.49
C HIS A 312 -12.62 -10.42 22.64
N TYR A 313 -11.87 -9.33 22.45
CA TYR A 313 -11.64 -8.35 23.51
C TYR A 313 -12.87 -7.49 23.83
N ASN A 314 -13.65 -7.06 22.83
CA ASN A 314 -14.90 -6.31 23.06
C ASN A 314 -16.02 -7.19 23.61
N HIS A 315 -16.03 -8.50 23.31
CA HIS A 315 -17.01 -9.41 23.92
C HIS A 315 -16.66 -9.75 25.37
N GLU A 316 -15.36 -9.81 25.73
CA GLU A 316 -14.93 -9.93 27.13
C GLU A 316 -15.16 -8.64 27.93
N LEU A 317 -14.95 -7.44 27.35
CA LEU A 317 -15.27 -6.18 28.04
C LEU A 317 -16.78 -5.95 28.22
N ASN A 318 -17.61 -6.32 27.22
CA ASN A 318 -19.06 -6.24 27.37
C ASN A 318 -19.61 -7.34 28.30
N ALA A 319 -19.03 -8.54 28.32
CA ALA A 319 -19.38 -9.57 29.30
C ALA A 319 -18.94 -9.20 30.73
N ALA A 320 -17.76 -8.58 30.90
CA ALA A 320 -17.29 -8.10 32.20
C ALA A 320 -18.11 -6.91 32.73
N ASN A 321 -18.55 -5.99 31.87
CA ASN A 321 -19.42 -4.88 32.25
C ASN A 321 -20.89 -5.29 32.46
N LEU A 322 -21.39 -6.34 31.80
CA LEU A 322 -22.72 -6.89 32.09
C LEU A 322 -22.73 -7.68 33.42
N THR A 323 -21.63 -8.35 33.78
CA THR A 323 -21.53 -9.10 35.03
C THR A 323 -21.37 -8.17 36.24
N SER A 324 -20.67 -7.03 36.11
CA SER A 324 -20.56 -6.03 37.19
C SER A 324 -21.84 -5.21 37.38
N THR A 325 -22.61 -4.98 36.32
CA THR A 325 -23.88 -4.23 36.40
C THR A 325 -25.03 -5.08 36.95
N PHE A 326 -25.01 -6.41 36.75
CA PHE A 326 -25.97 -7.32 37.41
C PHE A 326 -25.66 -7.56 38.90
N GLN A 327 -24.39 -7.52 39.31
CA GLN A 327 -24.00 -7.71 40.71
C GLN A 327 -24.38 -6.50 41.60
N VAL A 328 -24.48 -5.29 41.05
CA VAL A 328 -24.88 -4.07 41.78
C VAL A 328 -26.39 -3.91 41.88
N ILE A 329 -27.17 -4.52 40.97
CA ILE A 329 -28.65 -4.48 41.00
C ILE A 329 -29.24 -5.60 41.88
N CYS A 330 -28.54 -6.71 42.07
CA CYS A 330 -28.99 -7.81 42.94
C CYS A 330 -28.58 -7.70 44.43
N ASN A 331 -27.91 -6.62 44.85
CA ASN A 331 -27.45 -6.45 46.25
C ASN A 331 -28.05 -5.22 46.95
N ASN A 332 -29.16 -4.69 46.43
CA ASN A 332 -29.91 -3.58 47.03
C ASN A 332 -31.43 -3.81 46.96
N HIS A 333 -31.87 -5.03 47.28
CA HIS A 333 -33.22 -5.28 47.78
C HIS A 333 -33.31 -6.55 48.63
#